data_AF-A0AAV4G4Z4-F1
#
_entry.id   AF-A0AAV4G4Z4-F1
#
_cell.length_a   1.000
_cell.length_b   1.000
_cell.length_c   1.000
_cell.angle_alpha   90.00
_cell.angle_beta   90.00
_cell.angle_gamma   90.00
#
_symmetry.space_group_name_H-M   'P 1'
#
loop_
_entity.id
_entity.type
_entity.pdbx_description
1 polymer ?
#
loop_
_entity_poly.entity_id
_entity_poly.type
_entity_poly.pdbx_seq_one_letter_code
_entity_poly.pdbx_strand_id
1 'polypeptide(L)'
;MTPDRNFLVDTASNAGFPDVIVCCGAGHAYKFASLLGKILSEMAVDGRTKYDTSAFTWDREALTNPLFKPTFYQGKEQETLSKL
;
A
#
# COMPACT_ATOMS: atom_id res chain seq x y z
N MET A 1 -2.56 -3.05 8.69
CA MET A 1 -3.08 -2.25 7.57
C MET A 1 -2.23 -1.01 7.43
N THR A 2 -1.99 -0.55 6.20
CA THR A 2 -1.27 0.70 5.92
C THR A 2 -2.02 1.92 6.49
N PRO A 3 -1.33 3.00 6.90
CA PRO A 3 -1.98 4.18 7.51
C PRO A 3 -2.99 4.89 6.60
N ASP A 4 -2.71 4.96 5.30
CA ASP A 4 -3.58 5.55 4.27
C ASP A 4 -4.64 4.61 3.72
N ARG A 5 -4.67 3.34 4.17
CA ARG A 5 -5.57 2.31 3.65
C ARG A 5 -5.34 1.96 2.17
N ASN A 6 -4.22 2.33 1.57
CA ASN A 6 -3.89 1.87 0.21
C ASN A 6 -3.10 0.56 0.24
N PHE A 7 -3.04 -0.14 -0.89
CA PHE A 7 -2.18 -1.31 -1.03
C PHE A 7 -0.70 -0.95 -0.86
N LEU A 8 0.11 -1.94 -0.54
CA LEU A 8 1.55 -1.90 -0.71
C LEU A 8 1.90 -3.03 -1.68
N VAL A 9 2.55 -2.71 -2.80
CA VAL A 9 3.00 -3.66 -3.82
C VAL A 9 4.35 -3.17 -4.34
N ASP A 10 5.43 -3.70 -3.76
CA ASP A 10 6.79 -3.22 -4.01
C ASP A 10 7.85 -4.24 -3.60
N THR A 11 9.11 -4.03 -3.98
CA THR A 11 10.25 -4.84 -3.51
C THR A 11 10.81 -4.27 -2.20
N ALA A 12 11.36 -5.12 -1.34
CA ALA A 12 12.03 -4.69 -0.10
C ALA A 12 13.52 -4.34 -0.33
N SER A 13 13.87 -3.92 -1.55
CA SER A 13 15.24 -3.55 -1.93
C SER A 13 15.80 -2.44 -1.04
N ASN A 14 14.98 -1.42 -0.71
CA ASN A 14 15.37 -0.31 0.16
C ASN A 14 15.69 -0.75 1.60
N ALA A 15 15.25 -1.95 2.00
CA ALA A 15 15.55 -2.56 3.29
C ALA A 15 16.70 -3.59 3.23
N GLY A 16 17.38 -3.72 2.07
CA GLY A 16 18.48 -4.66 1.87
C GLY A 16 18.04 -6.07 1.44
N PHE A 17 16.78 -6.26 1.06
CA PHE A 17 16.22 -7.55 0.65
C PHE A 17 15.70 -7.49 -0.80
N PRO A 18 16.59 -7.51 -1.81
CA PRO A 18 16.21 -7.30 -3.21
C PRO A 18 15.30 -8.40 -3.78
N ASP A 19 15.39 -9.62 -3.24
CA ASP A 19 14.61 -10.78 -3.70
C ASP A 19 13.24 -10.91 -2.97
N VAL A 20 12.89 -9.96 -2.12
CA VAL A 20 11.64 -9.98 -1.36
C VAL A 20 10.64 -9.00 -1.98
N ILE A 21 9.51 -9.53 -2.43
CA ILE A 21 8.36 -8.75 -2.90
C ILE A 21 7.31 -8.71 -1.79
N VAL A 22 6.79 -7.52 -1.50
CA VAL A 22 5.81 -7.29 -0.44
C VAL A 22 4.47 -6.91 -1.03
N CYS A 23 3.42 -7.59 -0.58
CA CYS A 23 2.03 -7.26 -0.87
C CYS A 23 1.21 -7.10 0.42
N CYS A 24 0.74 -5.89 0.72
CA CYS A 24 -0.24 -5.65 1.80
C CYS A 24 -1.58 -5.22 1.21
N GLY A 25 -2.59 -6.09 1.33
CA GLY A 25 -3.93 -5.85 0.78
C GLY A 25 -4.85 -4.92 1.58
N ALA A 26 -4.33 -4.26 2.63
CA ALA A 26 -5.02 -3.27 3.45
C ALA A 26 -6.47 -3.64 3.92
N GLY A 27 -6.78 -4.93 4.05
CA GLY A 27 -8.07 -5.43 4.55
C GLY A 27 -9.21 -5.48 3.51
N HIS A 28 -8.97 -5.12 2.25
CA HIS A 28 -10.01 -5.05 1.22
C HIS A 28 -9.55 -5.55 -0.17
N ALA A 29 -8.40 -6.21 -0.25
CA ALA A 29 -7.82 -6.69 -1.50
C ALA A 29 -8.52 -7.91 -2.14
N TYR A 30 -9.49 -8.56 -1.48
CA TYR A 30 -10.06 -9.82 -1.99
C TYR A 30 -10.59 -9.71 -3.43
N LYS A 31 -11.29 -8.62 -3.76
CA LYS A 31 -11.81 -8.36 -5.11
C LYS A 31 -10.71 -8.15 -6.17
N PHE A 32 -9.49 -7.88 -5.74
CA PHE A 32 -8.32 -7.67 -6.59
C PHE A 32 -7.35 -8.87 -6.56
N ALA A 33 -7.70 -9.96 -5.88
CA ALA A 33 -6.79 -11.08 -5.64
C ALA A 33 -6.17 -11.63 -6.93
N SER A 34 -6.96 -11.79 -8.00
CA SER A 34 -6.46 -12.27 -9.29
C SER A 34 -5.49 -11.28 -9.96
N LEU A 35 -5.76 -9.97 -9.86
CA LEU A 35 -4.89 -8.93 -10.43
C LEU A 35 -3.59 -8.80 -9.63
N LEU A 36 -3.68 -8.76 -8.30
CA LEU A 36 -2.50 -8.72 -7.44
C LEU A 36 -1.65 -9.98 -7.61
N GLY A 37 -2.26 -11.16 -7.70
CA GLY A 37 -1.55 -12.40 -8.00
C GLY A 37 -0.79 -12.32 -9.33
N LYS A 38 -1.43 -11.82 -10.40
CA LYS A 38 -0.79 -11.57 -11.70
C LYS A 38 0.42 -10.64 -11.57
N ILE A 39 0.25 -9.49 -10.91
CA ILE A 39 1.32 -8.50 -10.70
C ILE A 39 2.50 -9.13 -9.96
N LEU A 40 2.23 -9.81 -8.84
CA LEU A 40 3.28 -10.42 -8.02
C LEU A 40 4.01 -11.54 -8.75
N SER A 41 3.31 -12.36 -9.54
CA SER A 41 3.94 -13.38 -10.38
C SER A 41 4.83 -12.77 -11.47
N GLU A 42 4.38 -11.72 -12.16
CA GLU A 42 5.20 -11.01 -13.16
C GLU A 42 6.45 -10.38 -12.49
N MET A 43 6.29 -9.72 -11.34
CA MET A 43 7.42 -9.18 -10.59
C MET A 43 8.42 -10.26 -10.15
N ALA A 44 7.93 -11.43 -9.69
CA ALA A 44 8.79 -12.51 -9.22
C ALA A 44 9.54 -13.23 -10.35
N VAL A 45 8.92 -13.37 -11.53
CA VAL A 45 9.50 -14.12 -12.65
C VAL A 45 10.29 -13.21 -13.60
N ASP A 46 9.72 -12.06 -13.94
CA ASP A 46 10.25 -11.15 -14.96
C ASP A 46 10.97 -9.93 -14.36
N GLY A 47 10.95 -9.78 -13.02
CA GLY A 47 11.51 -8.61 -12.32
C GLY A 47 10.70 -7.32 -12.48
N ARG A 48 9.57 -7.37 -13.20
CA ARG A 48 8.72 -6.21 -13.47
C ARG A 48 7.29 -6.64 -13.78
N THR A 49 6.35 -5.72 -13.67
CA THR A 49 4.99 -5.89 -14.17
C THR A 49 4.67 -4.79 -15.19
N LYS A 50 3.68 -5.03 -16.05
CA LYS A 50 3.16 -4.02 -16.99
C LYS A 50 2.14 -3.06 -16.36
N TYR A 51 1.65 -3.37 -15.17
CA TYR A 51 0.70 -2.52 -14.45
C TYR A 51 1.44 -1.45 -13.68
N ASP A 52 0.91 -0.23 -13.66
CA ASP A 52 1.48 0.85 -12.88
C ASP A 52 1.18 0.63 -11.38
N THR A 53 2.23 0.39 -10.60
CA THR A 53 2.17 0.24 -9.13
C THR A 53 2.80 1.40 -8.38
N SER A 54 3.17 2.48 -9.07
CA SER A 54 3.90 3.62 -8.48
C SER A 54 3.20 4.26 -7.28
N ALA A 55 1.87 4.23 -7.24
CA ALA A 55 1.07 4.75 -6.12
C ALA A 55 1.12 3.86 -4.85
N PHE A 56 1.62 2.63 -4.97
CA PHE A 56 1.59 1.60 -3.93
C PHE A 56 2.99 1.19 -3.43
N THR A 57 4.00 2.04 -3.64
CA THR A 57 5.39 1.81 -3.21
C THR A 57 5.61 2.13 -1.74
N TRP A 58 6.80 1.80 -1.22
CA TRP A 58 7.25 2.20 0.11
C TRP A 58 7.36 3.71 0.28
N ASP A 59 7.69 4.43 -0.80
CA ASP A 59 8.16 5.82 -0.73
C ASP A 59 7.04 6.85 -0.55
N ARG A 60 5.78 6.40 -0.55
CA ARG A 60 4.64 7.28 -0.34
C ARG A 60 4.59 7.81 1.08
N GLU A 61 4.08 9.04 1.22
CA GLU A 61 4.04 9.78 2.49
C GLU A 61 3.46 8.97 3.65
N ALA A 62 2.42 8.17 3.37
CA ALA A 62 1.74 7.36 4.37
C ALA A 62 2.62 6.33 5.08
N LEU A 63 3.75 5.94 4.50
CA LEU A 63 4.69 4.95 5.05
C LEU A 63 6.03 5.57 5.47
N THR A 64 6.38 6.75 4.96
CA THR A 64 7.66 7.42 5.23
C THR A 64 7.55 8.56 6.24
N ASN A 65 6.39 9.21 6.36
CA ASN A 65 6.17 10.31 7.29
C ASN A 65 5.64 9.77 8.64
N PRO A 66 6.43 9.79 9.73
CA PRO A 66 5.97 9.34 11.04
C PRO A 66 4.85 10.20 11.63
N LEU A 67 4.63 11.40 11.08
CA LEU A 67 3.55 12.31 11.47
C LEU A 67 2.33 12.23 10.54
N PHE A 68 2.28 11.24 9.64
CA PHE A 68 1.15 11.05 8.73
C PHE A 68 -0.16 10.92 9.51
N LYS A 69 -1.16 11.73 9.15
CA LYS A 69 -2.49 11.70 9.74
C LYS A 69 -3.45 10.96 8.81
N PRO A 70 -3.98 9.79 9.21
CA PRO A 70 -5.00 9.09 8.42
C PRO A 70 -6.20 10.00 8.16
N THR A 71 -6.65 10.08 6.92
CA THR A 71 -7.86 10.84 6.55
C THR A 71 -9.13 10.00 6.67
N PHE A 72 -8.98 8.67 6.64
CA PHE A 72 -10.08 7.72 6.74
C PHE A 72 -10.09 7.01 8.10
N TYR A 73 -11.15 7.22 8.87
CA TYR A 73 -11.41 6.55 10.14
C TYR A 73 -12.67 5.70 10.01
N GLN A 74 -12.52 4.37 10.02
CA GLN A 74 -13.67 3.49 10.00
C GLN A 74 -14.29 3.45 11.40
N GLY A 75 -15.54 3.91 11.53
CA GLY A 75 -16.31 3.82 12.79
C GLY A 75 -15.95 4.87 13.85
N LYS A 76 -15.26 5.95 13.51
CA LYS A 76 -15.17 7.13 14.39
C LYS A 76 -16.05 8.24 13.82
N GLU A 77 -16.91 8.79 14.68
CA GLU A 77 -17.60 10.05 14.43
C GLU A 77 -16.52 11.10 14.15
N GLN A 78 -16.61 11.82 13.02
CA GLN A 78 -15.76 12.97 12.81
C GLN A 78 -16.08 13.95 13.94
N GLU A 79 -15.11 14.25 14.81
CA GLU A 79 -15.19 15.44 15.64
C GLU A 79 -15.30 16.61 14.66
N THR A 80 -16.54 17.03 14.45
CA THR A 80 -16.84 18.25 13.74
C THR A 80 -16.22 19.31 14.63
N LEU A 81 -15.10 19.90 14.19
CA LEU A 81 -14.61 21.13 14.78
C LEU A 81 -15.76 22.13 14.65
N SER A 82 -16.59 22.21 15.69
CA SER A 82 -17.59 23.24 15.84
C SER A 82 -16.79 24.53 15.82
N LYS A 83 -16.90 25.26 14.72
CA LYS A 83 -16.53 26.66 14.67
C LYS A 83 -17.18 27.34 15.88
N LEU A 84 -16.36 27.70 16.86
CA LEU A 84 -16.61 28.77 17.82
C LEU A 84 -15.45 29.75 17.64
#